data_AF-A0A4Q9GZD6-F1
#
_entry.id   AF-A0A4Q9GZD6-F1
#
_cell.length_a   1.000
_cell.length_b   1.000
_cell.length_c   1.000
_cell.angle_alpha   90.00
_cell.angle_beta   90.00
_cell.angle_gamma   90.00
#
_symmetry.space_group_name_H-M   'P 1'
#
loop_
_entity.id
_entity.type
_entity.pdbx_description
1 polymer ?
#
loop_
_entity_poly.entity_id
_entity_poly.type
_entity_poly.pdbx_seq_one_letter_code
_entity_poly.pdbx_strand_id
1 'polypeptide(L)'
;MQRSKKSTLSMTLVAGAVASALALSAQAAENRAQRYTAGLGGTDMTTMLTPGWYGQVAAIHYHATKLKDAGGNRVGTLSGGSVSAAQVGQAAGGALIGTGLAGFAAGAATNVAARVGAAGLQYSTNLDNIRTDAYVLLPRLTYISNQKLLGAHVGFTVMMPIIERQTRINGSNSFVNQTANIAAGYNDTNPAINVGAPTAAASVNAGIQSNVNSQVAATLAGRSGTRAGHGDLEFAPVFNWEIGDHQTATLTPTIVLPTGRYDAGAPVNPGFGDFYTFRPSFQYGFIGDGWDVGARAIFSFNTRNKDTGYKSGTMFNLDFALMKFVSDDVRLGLQGYVVQQLTDDKSDVAATQATINAADGAKMRAYALGPALGWIVNGGEMVVEGKLLKEFGARNRSEGGTYMLMLSKPFGL
;
A
#
# COMPACT_ATOMS: atom_id res chain seq x y z
N MET A 1 1.33 -9.84 32.04
CA MET A 1 2.34 -9.12 31.22
C MET A 1 2.36 -9.74 29.81
N GLN A 2 1.61 -9.18 28.85
CA GLN A 2 1.52 -9.75 27.49
C GLN A 2 2.77 -9.38 26.68
N ARG A 3 3.60 -10.37 26.33
CA ARG A 3 4.60 -10.18 25.26
C ARG A 3 3.86 -10.02 23.94
N SER A 4 3.99 -8.85 23.31
CA SER A 4 3.56 -8.66 21.93
C SER A 4 4.33 -9.64 21.04
N LYS A 5 3.63 -10.63 20.46
CA LYS A 5 4.22 -11.51 19.44
C LYS A 5 4.46 -10.65 18.20
N LYS A 6 5.72 -10.32 17.91
CA LYS A 6 6.10 -9.75 16.60
C LYS A 6 5.58 -10.71 15.53
N SER A 7 4.75 -10.20 14.62
CA SER A 7 4.28 -11.00 13.49
C SER A 7 5.35 -11.07 12.41
N THR A 8 5.44 -12.24 11.79
CA THR A 8 6.40 -12.59 10.74
C THR A 8 5.66 -12.73 9.41
N LEU A 9 6.00 -11.90 8.43
CA LEU A 9 5.41 -11.92 7.08
C LEU A 9 6.48 -12.27 6.04
N SER A 10 6.18 -13.05 5.00
CA SER A 10 7.22 -13.39 4.02
C SER A 10 7.65 -12.18 3.19
N MET A 11 8.91 -12.12 2.77
CA MET A 11 9.44 -10.94 2.10
C MET A 11 8.74 -10.66 0.75
N THR A 12 8.23 -11.68 0.04
CA THR A 12 7.32 -11.50 -1.11
C THR A 12 5.98 -10.91 -0.69
N LEU A 13 5.39 -11.41 0.40
CA LEU A 13 4.16 -10.85 0.97
C LEU A 13 4.33 -9.44 1.55
N VAL A 14 5.56 -9.01 1.82
CA VAL A 14 5.91 -7.63 2.21
C VAL A 14 5.99 -6.71 1.00
N ALA A 15 6.49 -7.17 -0.16
CA ALA A 15 6.30 -6.42 -1.40
C ALA A 15 4.81 -6.27 -1.72
N GLY A 16 4.00 -7.31 -1.50
CA GLY A 16 2.54 -7.20 -1.52
C GLY A 16 2.02 -6.14 -0.55
N ALA A 17 2.20 -6.36 0.75
CA ALA A 17 1.64 -5.50 1.79
C ALA A 17 2.15 -4.04 1.75
N VAL A 18 3.35 -3.77 1.20
CA VAL A 18 3.89 -2.41 1.01
C VAL A 18 3.54 -1.82 -0.37
N ALA A 19 3.33 -2.62 -1.42
CA ALA A 19 2.66 -2.14 -2.63
C ALA A 19 1.19 -1.75 -2.34
N SER A 20 0.54 -2.45 -1.40
CA SER A 20 -0.77 -2.08 -0.86
C SER A 20 -0.76 -0.93 0.16
N ALA A 21 0.39 -0.26 0.34
CA ALA A 21 0.47 0.98 1.10
C ALA A 21 -0.02 2.22 0.30
N LEU A 22 -0.99 1.97 -0.58
CA LEU A 22 -1.93 2.95 -1.13
C LEU A 22 -3.23 2.84 -0.33
N ALA A 23 -3.37 3.56 0.78
CA ALA A 23 -4.69 3.78 1.41
C ALA A 23 -5.29 5.16 1.10
N LEU A 24 -4.68 5.87 0.13
CA LEU A 24 -5.37 6.87 -0.68
C LEU A 24 -5.50 6.43 -2.13
N SER A 25 -5.78 5.13 -2.30
CA SER A 25 -6.99 4.72 -3.02
C SER A 25 -7.55 3.38 -2.46
N ALA A 26 -8.86 3.16 -2.56
CA ALA A 26 -9.73 1.96 -2.51
C ALA A 26 -9.85 1.25 -3.91
N GLN A 27 -10.81 0.37 -4.29
CA GLN A 27 -10.71 -0.65 -5.42
C GLN A 27 -9.71 -1.78 -5.10
N ALA A 28 -9.44 -2.78 -5.96
CA ALA A 28 -8.26 -3.66 -5.80
C ALA A 28 -7.49 -3.88 -7.11
N ALA A 29 -6.20 -4.20 -6.98
CA ALA A 29 -5.22 -4.46 -8.02
C ALA A 29 -4.21 -5.54 -7.56
N GLU A 30 -3.25 -5.90 -8.41
CA GLU A 30 -2.21 -6.88 -8.06
C GLU A 30 -1.48 -6.50 -6.77
N ASN A 31 -0.90 -7.50 -6.08
CA ASN A 31 -0.15 -7.28 -4.84
C ASN A 31 -0.99 -6.58 -3.74
N ARG A 32 -2.31 -6.82 -3.71
CA ARG A 32 -3.29 -6.18 -2.80
C ARG A 32 -3.36 -4.65 -2.91
N ALA A 33 -2.82 -4.06 -3.97
CA ALA A 33 -2.89 -2.61 -4.16
C ALA A 33 -4.32 -2.15 -4.45
N GLN A 34 -4.56 -0.85 -4.40
CA GLN A 34 -5.88 -0.24 -4.57
C GLN A 34 -5.80 1.01 -5.48
N ARG A 35 -6.89 1.32 -6.21
CA ARG A 35 -7.02 2.05 -7.49
C ARG A 35 -8.08 3.22 -7.57
N TYR A 36 -9.21 3.25 -6.82
CA TYR A 36 -10.30 4.30 -6.74
C TYR A 36 -10.17 5.07 -5.44
N THR A 37 -10.22 6.40 -5.35
CA THR A 37 -9.82 7.04 -4.08
C THR A 37 -10.78 6.88 -2.88
N ALA A 38 -10.29 6.25 -1.79
CA ALA A 38 -11.02 6.12 -0.52
C ALA A 38 -11.05 7.46 0.23
N GLY A 39 -12.19 7.82 0.81
CA GLY A 39 -12.40 9.14 1.42
C GLY A 39 -12.42 10.29 0.40
N LEU A 40 -12.47 10.00 -0.90
CA LEU A 40 -12.73 11.00 -1.93
C LEU A 40 -14.13 11.58 -1.76
N GLY A 41 -15.08 10.75 -1.31
CA GLY A 41 -16.37 11.21 -0.84
C GLY A 41 -16.28 12.22 0.32
N GLY A 42 -17.03 13.30 0.22
CA GLY A 42 -17.10 14.35 1.24
C GLY A 42 -18.35 15.21 1.08
N THR A 43 -18.21 16.53 1.14
CA THR A 43 -19.29 17.48 0.80
C THR A 43 -19.76 17.36 -0.65
N ASP A 44 -18.94 16.81 -1.56
CA ASP A 44 -19.33 16.45 -2.93
C ASP A 44 -20.44 15.38 -3.00
N MET A 45 -20.75 14.73 -1.87
CA MET A 45 -21.83 13.75 -1.76
C MET A 45 -23.18 14.39 -1.39
N THR A 46 -23.19 15.62 -0.86
CA THR A 46 -24.42 16.35 -0.49
C THR A 46 -24.69 17.58 -1.37
N THR A 47 -23.75 17.97 -2.23
CA THR A 47 -24.01 18.97 -3.29
C THR A 47 -25.04 18.47 -4.30
N MET A 48 -26.04 19.30 -4.60
CA MET A 48 -26.97 19.05 -5.72
C MET A 48 -26.24 19.18 -7.06
N LEU A 49 -26.44 18.20 -7.94
CA LEU A 49 -25.90 18.17 -9.31
C LEU A 49 -26.97 18.67 -10.29
N THR A 50 -26.97 19.98 -10.54
CA THR A 50 -27.75 20.61 -11.60
C THR A 50 -27.15 20.32 -12.98
N PRO A 51 -27.88 20.58 -14.09
CA PRO A 51 -27.32 20.48 -15.43
C PRO A 51 -26.17 21.45 -15.68
N GLY A 52 -25.12 20.98 -16.36
CA GLY A 52 -23.91 21.74 -16.66
C GLY A 52 -22.62 20.93 -16.54
N TRP A 53 -21.50 21.64 -16.66
CA TRP A 53 -20.15 21.12 -16.49
C TRP A 53 -19.61 21.39 -15.08
N TYR A 54 -18.88 20.42 -14.55
CA TYR A 54 -18.22 20.46 -13.25
C TYR A 54 -16.76 20.03 -13.36
N GLY A 55 -15.86 20.90 -12.92
CA GLY A 55 -14.46 20.56 -12.70
C GLY A 55 -14.23 20.26 -11.23
N GLN A 56 -13.58 19.15 -10.91
CA GLN A 56 -13.10 18.86 -9.57
C GLN A 56 -11.63 18.45 -9.62
N VAL A 57 -10.85 18.90 -8.64
CA VAL A 57 -9.48 18.43 -8.42
C VAL A 57 -9.30 18.13 -6.95
N ALA A 58 -8.95 16.89 -6.60
CA ALA A 58 -8.50 16.54 -5.26
C ALA A 58 -6.98 16.32 -5.26
N ALA A 59 -6.28 17.03 -4.37
CA ALA A 59 -4.86 16.91 -4.09
C ALA A 59 -4.66 16.22 -2.73
N ILE A 60 -3.92 15.11 -2.71
CA ILE A 60 -4.01 14.11 -1.65
C ILE A 60 -2.62 13.58 -1.31
N HIS A 61 -2.29 13.49 -0.01
CA HIS A 61 -1.08 12.86 0.51
C HIS A 61 -1.42 11.75 1.50
N TYR A 62 -0.90 10.54 1.23
CA TYR A 62 -0.91 9.41 2.16
C TYR A 62 0.45 9.27 2.83
N HIS A 63 0.45 8.99 4.13
CA HIS A 63 1.68 8.67 4.87
C HIS A 63 1.48 7.47 5.81
N ALA A 64 2.29 6.42 5.66
CA ALA A 64 2.26 5.25 6.53
C ALA A 64 3.63 4.79 7.02
N THR A 65 3.68 4.35 8.27
CA THR A 65 4.88 3.83 8.96
C THR A 65 4.67 2.47 9.65
N LYS A 66 3.50 1.87 9.44
CA LYS A 66 3.12 0.54 9.97
C LYS A 66 2.78 -0.38 8.80
N LEU A 67 3.25 -1.62 8.86
CA LEU A 67 2.80 -2.72 8.01
C LEU A 67 1.99 -3.71 8.85
N LYS A 68 0.91 -4.27 8.28
CA LYS A 68 -0.09 -5.08 9.00
C LYS A 68 -0.24 -6.46 8.33
N ASP A 69 -0.24 -7.51 9.14
CA ASP A 69 -0.50 -8.88 8.67
C ASP A 69 -2.00 -9.16 8.46
N ALA A 70 -2.35 -10.40 8.09
CA ALA A 70 -3.74 -10.85 7.94
C ALA A 70 -4.56 -10.81 9.26
N GLY A 71 -3.92 -10.89 10.43
CA GLY A 71 -4.58 -10.73 11.72
C GLY A 71 -4.92 -9.27 12.05
N GLY A 72 -4.07 -8.33 11.61
CA GLY A 72 -4.06 -6.92 11.98
C GLY A 72 -2.93 -6.53 12.94
N ASN A 73 -1.96 -7.42 13.17
CA ASN A 73 -0.78 -7.17 13.98
C ASN A 73 0.25 -6.34 13.19
N ARG A 74 1.10 -5.56 13.87
CA ARG A 74 2.24 -4.91 13.22
C ARG A 74 3.28 -5.97 12.84
N VAL A 75 3.65 -6.02 11.56
CA VAL A 75 4.80 -6.79 11.09
C VAL A 75 6.06 -6.13 11.62
N GLY A 76 6.89 -6.87 12.36
CA GLY A 76 8.16 -6.38 12.93
C GLY A 76 9.38 -7.16 12.48
N THR A 77 9.16 -8.30 11.82
CA THR A 77 10.19 -9.21 11.31
C THR A 77 9.63 -9.86 10.03
N LEU A 78 10.51 -10.19 9.08
CA LEU A 78 10.15 -10.88 7.84
C LEU A 78 10.58 -12.35 7.93
N SER A 79 9.92 -13.23 7.17
CA SER A 79 10.37 -14.64 7.06
C SER A 79 11.83 -14.68 6.60
N GLY A 80 12.58 -15.65 7.13
CA GLY A 80 14.02 -15.67 6.90
C GLY A 80 14.41 -15.88 5.44
N GLY A 81 15.59 -15.35 5.10
CA GLY A 81 16.35 -15.76 3.92
C GLY A 81 17.54 -16.62 4.35
N SER A 82 18.24 -17.19 3.37
CA SER A 82 19.50 -17.89 3.57
C SER A 82 20.62 -17.24 2.74
N VAL A 83 21.82 -17.25 3.29
CA VAL A 83 23.06 -17.02 2.51
C VAL A 83 23.69 -18.38 2.24
N SER A 84 24.05 -18.66 0.98
CA SER A 84 24.61 -19.97 0.61
C SER A 84 25.95 -20.23 1.31
N ALA A 85 26.26 -21.49 1.62
CA ALA A 85 27.52 -21.89 2.25
C ALA A 85 28.76 -21.30 1.55
N ALA A 86 28.76 -21.24 0.21
CA ALA A 86 29.84 -20.64 -0.57
C ALA A 86 30.01 -19.14 -0.29
N GLN A 87 28.91 -18.37 -0.23
CA GLN A 87 28.96 -16.94 0.12
C GLN A 87 29.42 -16.71 1.57
N VAL A 88 28.99 -17.55 2.52
CA VAL A 88 29.45 -17.45 3.92
C VAL A 88 30.93 -17.78 4.03
N GLY A 89 31.41 -18.82 3.32
CA GLY A 89 32.84 -19.15 3.24
C GLY A 89 33.67 -18.02 2.63
N GLN A 90 33.22 -17.44 1.52
CA GLN A 90 33.88 -16.27 0.91
C GLN A 90 33.93 -15.08 1.88
N ALA A 91 32.84 -14.81 2.61
CA ALA A 91 32.81 -13.77 3.63
C ALA A 91 33.76 -14.06 4.82
N ALA A 92 33.84 -15.33 5.26
CA ALA A 92 34.73 -15.76 6.33
C ALA A 92 36.22 -15.62 5.96
N GLY A 93 36.62 -16.12 4.79
CA GLY A 93 38.00 -15.98 4.31
C GLY A 93 38.37 -14.54 4.01
N GLY A 94 37.47 -13.80 3.35
CA GLY A 94 37.65 -12.38 3.04
C GLY A 94 37.85 -11.51 4.27
N ALA A 95 37.20 -11.85 5.40
CA ALA A 95 37.34 -11.12 6.67
C ALA A 95 38.74 -11.22 7.32
N LEU A 96 39.57 -12.17 6.89
CA LEU A 96 40.95 -12.32 7.34
C LEU A 96 41.95 -11.61 6.40
N ILE A 97 41.54 -11.25 5.18
CA ILE A 97 42.35 -10.45 4.25
C ILE A 97 42.46 -9.02 4.79
N GLY A 98 43.66 -8.43 4.74
CA GLY A 98 43.94 -7.12 5.34
C GLY A 98 44.14 -7.14 6.87
N THR A 99 43.89 -8.28 7.53
CA THR A 99 44.37 -8.54 8.89
C THR A 99 45.75 -9.23 8.83
N GLY A 100 46.46 -9.32 9.96
CA GLY A 100 47.68 -10.13 10.08
C GLY A 100 47.47 -11.65 9.96
N LEU A 101 46.26 -12.10 9.60
CA LEU A 101 45.80 -13.50 9.59
C LEU A 101 45.46 -13.99 8.18
N ALA A 102 45.83 -13.26 7.12
CA ALA A 102 45.47 -13.57 5.73
C ALA A 102 45.87 -15.00 5.28
N GLY A 103 46.94 -15.58 5.84
CA GLY A 103 47.35 -16.95 5.56
C GLY A 103 46.32 -18.02 5.95
N PHE A 104 45.38 -17.71 6.85
CA PHE A 104 44.33 -18.64 7.29
C PHE A 104 43.02 -18.50 6.50
N ALA A 105 42.93 -17.54 5.56
CA ALA A 105 41.71 -17.22 4.82
C ALA A 105 41.10 -18.40 4.05
N ALA A 106 41.92 -19.22 3.38
CA ALA A 106 41.45 -20.36 2.60
C ALA A 106 40.87 -21.50 3.48
N GLY A 107 41.50 -21.76 4.63
CA GLY A 107 41.02 -22.72 5.63
C GLY A 107 39.71 -22.26 6.27
N ALA A 108 39.64 -20.99 6.70
CA ALA A 108 38.42 -20.38 7.24
C ALA A 108 37.25 -20.43 6.25
N ALA A 109 37.50 -20.10 4.97
CA ALA A 109 36.47 -20.15 3.93
C ALA A 109 35.90 -21.56 3.74
N THR A 110 36.77 -22.58 3.69
CA THR A 110 36.38 -23.98 3.48
C THR A 110 35.64 -24.54 4.70
N ASN A 111 36.19 -24.34 5.90
CA ASN A 111 35.66 -24.92 7.14
C ASN A 111 34.32 -24.28 7.56
N VAL A 112 34.17 -22.96 7.40
CA VAL A 112 32.91 -22.28 7.71
C VAL A 112 31.81 -22.66 6.70
N ALA A 113 32.13 -22.74 5.40
CA ALA A 113 31.17 -23.21 4.39
C ALA A 113 30.67 -24.63 4.71
N ALA A 114 31.57 -25.55 5.07
CA ALA A 114 31.23 -26.92 5.42
C ALA A 114 30.30 -27.01 6.64
N ARG A 115 30.52 -26.21 7.69
CA ARG A 115 29.66 -26.21 8.90
C ARG A 115 28.31 -25.51 8.71
N VAL A 116 28.21 -24.58 7.77
CA VAL A 116 26.92 -23.96 7.37
C VAL A 116 26.08 -24.94 6.54
N GLY A 117 26.73 -25.74 5.69
CA GLY A 117 26.11 -26.82 4.93
C GLY A 117 25.08 -26.38 3.87
N ALA A 118 24.43 -27.36 3.24
CA ALA A 118 23.54 -27.12 2.10
C ALA A 118 22.32 -26.22 2.41
N ALA A 119 21.90 -26.12 3.68
CA ALA A 119 20.80 -25.27 4.10
C ALA A 119 21.15 -23.76 4.15
N GLY A 120 22.43 -23.40 4.11
CA GLY A 120 22.88 -22.01 4.20
C GLY A 120 22.75 -21.39 5.60
N LEU A 121 23.29 -20.18 5.75
CA LEU A 121 23.19 -19.38 6.96
C LEU A 121 21.83 -18.68 6.99
N GLN A 122 20.95 -19.16 7.86
CA GLN A 122 19.57 -18.70 7.99
C GLN A 122 19.51 -17.41 8.81
N TYR A 123 18.84 -16.38 8.29
CA TYR A 123 18.67 -15.09 8.95
C TYR A 123 17.23 -14.60 8.83
N SER A 124 16.67 -14.00 9.88
CA SER A 124 15.42 -13.22 9.79
C SER A 124 15.75 -11.74 9.58
N THR A 125 14.96 -11.04 8.77
CA THR A 125 15.09 -9.59 8.59
C THR A 125 14.17 -8.87 9.56
N ASN A 126 14.69 -8.04 10.47
CA ASN A 126 13.87 -7.14 11.27
C ASN A 126 13.48 -5.91 10.44
N LEU A 127 12.27 -5.40 10.66
CA LEU A 127 11.87 -4.12 10.09
C LEU A 127 12.17 -3.01 11.09
N ASP A 128 13.23 -2.24 10.82
CA ASP A 128 13.61 -1.12 11.67
C ASP A 128 12.74 0.11 11.35
N ASN A 129 12.52 0.36 10.05
CA ASN A 129 11.62 1.41 9.57
C ASN A 129 10.96 1.04 8.23
N ILE A 130 9.67 1.29 8.11
CA ILE A 130 8.97 1.35 6.83
C ILE A 130 8.40 2.75 6.69
N ARG A 131 8.54 3.34 5.50
CA ARG A 131 7.79 4.51 5.09
C ARG A 131 7.16 4.24 3.72
N THR A 132 5.89 4.54 3.58
CA THR A 132 5.27 4.73 2.26
C THR A 132 4.58 6.08 2.24
N ASP A 133 4.85 6.82 1.18
CA ASP A 133 4.19 8.06 0.82
C ASP A 133 3.53 7.91 -0.56
N ALA A 134 2.36 8.51 -0.73
CA ALA A 134 1.74 8.66 -2.05
C ALA A 134 1.18 10.07 -2.19
N TYR A 135 1.54 10.75 -3.26
CA TYR A 135 1.03 12.06 -3.64
C TYR A 135 0.15 11.88 -4.88
N VAL A 136 -1.11 12.25 -4.77
CA VAL A 136 -2.13 11.97 -5.80
C VAL A 136 -2.87 13.26 -6.14
N LEU A 137 -2.99 13.55 -7.43
CA LEU A 137 -3.85 14.58 -7.98
C LEU A 137 -4.95 13.92 -8.83
N LEU A 138 -6.20 14.27 -8.56
CA LEU A 138 -7.38 13.66 -9.18
C LEU A 138 -8.19 14.71 -9.95
N PRO A 139 -7.75 15.13 -11.15
CA PRO A 139 -8.57 15.93 -12.04
C PRO A 139 -9.73 15.08 -12.57
N ARG A 140 -10.96 15.52 -12.25
CA ARG A 140 -12.23 14.93 -12.65
C ARG A 140 -13.07 15.97 -13.39
N LEU A 141 -13.58 15.61 -14.56
CA LEU A 141 -14.53 16.40 -15.33
C LEU A 141 -15.86 15.64 -15.40
N THR A 142 -16.95 16.30 -15.01
CA THR A 142 -18.31 15.72 -15.06
C THR A 142 -19.21 16.64 -15.88
N TYR A 143 -20.04 16.06 -16.74
CA TYR A 143 -21.14 16.74 -17.43
C TYR A 143 -22.46 16.13 -16.99
N ILE A 144 -23.45 16.97 -16.67
CA ILE A 144 -24.82 16.60 -16.33
C ILE A 144 -25.77 17.25 -17.34
N SER A 145 -26.67 16.48 -17.94
CA SER A 145 -27.60 16.95 -18.96
C SER A 145 -28.90 17.50 -18.37
N ASN A 146 -29.56 18.37 -19.14
CA ASN A 146 -30.97 18.73 -18.94
C ASN A 146 -31.92 17.53 -19.20
N GLN A 147 -31.47 16.51 -19.95
CA GLN A 147 -32.28 15.33 -20.21
C GLN A 147 -32.43 14.45 -18.96
N LYS A 148 -33.63 13.91 -18.73
CA LYS A 148 -33.92 12.95 -17.66
C LYS A 148 -34.26 11.56 -18.22
N LEU A 149 -33.72 10.51 -17.60
CA LEU A 149 -34.06 9.12 -17.85
C LEU A 149 -34.45 8.45 -16.53
N LEU A 150 -35.66 7.87 -16.46
CA LEU A 150 -36.22 7.29 -15.23
C LEU A 150 -36.17 8.26 -14.02
N GLY A 151 -36.36 9.56 -14.27
CA GLY A 151 -36.29 10.64 -13.28
C GLY A 151 -34.88 11.18 -12.98
N ALA A 152 -33.81 10.43 -13.29
CA ALA A 152 -32.44 10.91 -13.12
C ALA A 152 -32.04 11.89 -14.22
N HIS A 153 -31.37 12.98 -13.85
CA HIS A 153 -30.47 13.68 -14.77
C HIS A 153 -29.38 12.72 -15.24
N VAL A 154 -29.22 12.56 -16.55
CA VAL A 154 -28.17 11.73 -17.15
C VAL A 154 -26.93 12.55 -17.48
N GLY A 155 -25.77 11.95 -17.33
CA GLY A 155 -24.49 12.60 -17.56
C GLY A 155 -23.35 11.63 -17.76
N PHE A 156 -22.12 12.12 -17.71
CA PHE A 156 -20.91 11.30 -17.67
C PHE A 156 -19.81 11.98 -16.85
N THR A 157 -18.84 11.18 -16.39
CA THR A 157 -17.64 11.67 -15.69
C THR A 157 -16.40 10.96 -16.22
N VAL A 158 -15.29 11.71 -16.27
CA VAL A 158 -13.94 11.24 -16.62
C VAL A 158 -13.00 11.67 -15.49
N MET A 159 -12.15 10.77 -15.02
CA MET A 159 -11.09 11.11 -14.05
C MET A 159 -9.76 10.47 -14.48
N MET A 160 -8.68 11.27 -14.48
CA MET A 160 -7.35 10.85 -14.92
C MET A 160 -6.33 11.07 -13.81
N PRO A 161 -6.08 10.08 -12.93
CA PRO A 161 -5.19 10.23 -11.79
C PRO A 161 -3.76 10.57 -12.21
N ILE A 162 -3.10 11.46 -11.47
CA ILE A 162 -1.65 11.71 -11.53
C ILE A 162 -1.07 11.33 -10.18
N ILE A 163 -0.11 10.41 -10.15
CA ILE A 163 0.36 9.74 -8.94
C ILE A 163 1.89 9.77 -8.89
N GLU A 164 2.45 10.22 -7.78
CA GLU A 164 3.77 9.81 -7.32
C GLU A 164 3.63 8.86 -6.13
N ARG A 165 4.28 7.70 -6.20
CA ARG A 165 4.35 6.72 -5.10
C ARG A 165 5.79 6.46 -4.69
N GLN A 166 6.06 6.55 -3.39
CA GLN A 166 7.37 6.32 -2.78
C GLN A 166 7.28 5.27 -1.67
N THR A 167 8.17 4.27 -1.72
CA THR A 167 8.36 3.25 -0.68
C THR A 167 9.82 3.26 -0.22
N ARG A 168 10.04 3.25 1.09
CA ARG A 168 11.37 3.04 1.70
C ARG A 168 11.25 2.00 2.81
N ILE A 169 12.00 0.90 2.70
CA ILE A 169 12.06 -0.17 3.69
C ILE A 169 13.50 -0.30 4.18
N ASN A 170 13.72 -0.07 5.47
CA ASN A 170 15.01 -0.23 6.14
C ASN A 170 14.88 -1.32 7.21
N GLY A 171 15.92 -2.15 7.34
CA GLY A 171 15.89 -3.27 8.26
C GLY A 171 17.25 -3.91 8.49
N SER A 172 17.45 -4.34 9.73
CA SER A 172 18.55 -5.15 10.21
C SER A 172 18.25 -6.65 10.01
N ASN A 173 19.19 -7.53 10.33
CA ASN A 173 18.92 -8.96 10.43
C ASN A 173 19.18 -9.51 11.84
N SER A 174 18.80 -10.76 12.05
CA SER A 174 19.17 -11.56 13.21
C SER A 174 19.31 -13.00 12.76
N PHE A 175 20.46 -13.61 13.04
CA PHE A 175 20.71 -15.00 12.65
C PHE A 175 19.78 -15.96 13.39
N VAL A 176 19.18 -16.87 12.63
CA VAL A 176 18.42 -17.98 13.19
C VAL A 176 19.40 -19.11 13.49
N ASN A 177 19.90 -19.10 14.73
CA ASN A 177 20.53 -20.26 15.39
C ASN A 177 21.91 -20.72 14.86
N GLN A 178 22.86 -19.81 14.56
CA GLN A 178 24.18 -20.20 14.00
C GLN A 178 25.46 -19.53 14.55
N THR A 179 25.42 -18.56 15.48
CA THR A 179 26.67 -17.93 16.01
C THR A 179 27.63 -18.94 16.66
N ALA A 180 27.12 -19.97 17.31
CA ALA A 180 27.93 -21.07 17.85
C ALA A 180 28.60 -21.92 16.75
N ASN A 181 27.91 -22.15 15.62
CA ASN A 181 28.42 -22.96 14.51
C ASN A 181 29.53 -22.23 13.74
N ILE A 182 29.43 -20.89 13.61
CA ILE A 182 30.47 -20.07 12.99
C ILE A 182 31.72 -20.04 13.88
N ALA A 183 31.56 -19.87 15.21
CA ALA A 183 32.66 -19.95 16.16
C ALA A 183 33.36 -21.32 16.13
N ALA A 184 32.58 -22.42 16.11
CA ALA A 184 33.14 -23.77 15.92
C ALA A 184 33.79 -23.95 14.52
N GLY A 185 33.32 -23.21 13.50
CA GLY A 185 33.90 -23.15 12.15
C GLY A 185 35.34 -22.66 12.11
N TYR A 186 35.72 -21.79 13.04
CA TYR A 186 37.07 -21.25 13.14
C TYR A 186 38.07 -22.17 13.88
N ASN A 187 37.59 -23.10 14.73
CA ASN A 187 38.47 -24.04 15.43
C ASN A 187 39.07 -25.09 14.48
N ASP A 188 40.15 -24.70 13.80
CA ASP A 188 41.17 -25.60 13.28
C ASP A 188 41.78 -26.40 14.45
N THR A 189 41.93 -27.70 14.29
CA THR A 189 42.52 -28.60 15.29
C THR A 189 44.05 -28.55 15.32
N ASN A 190 44.68 -27.68 14.53
CA ASN A 190 46.13 -27.47 14.51
C ASN A 190 46.62 -26.72 15.78
N PRO A 191 47.35 -27.38 16.71
CA PRO A 191 47.68 -26.81 18.01
C PRO A 191 48.74 -25.69 17.97
N ALA A 192 49.40 -25.45 16.83
CA ALA A 192 50.43 -24.42 16.69
C ALA A 192 49.87 -22.98 16.61
N ILE A 193 48.55 -22.80 16.47
CA ILE A 193 47.92 -21.53 16.00
C ILE A 193 47.06 -20.87 17.10
N ASN A 194 47.24 -21.24 18.38
CA ASN A 194 46.37 -20.81 19.48
C ASN A 194 46.63 -19.38 20.02
N VAL A 195 47.41 -18.55 19.32
CA VAL A 195 47.87 -17.22 19.79
C VAL A 195 47.00 -16.07 19.26
N GLY A 196 46.09 -16.33 18.29
CA GLY A 196 45.25 -15.31 17.65
C GLY A 196 43.75 -15.63 17.59
N ALA A 197 43.29 -16.70 18.24
CA ALA A 197 41.93 -17.23 18.04
C ALA A 197 40.77 -16.24 18.34
N PRO A 198 40.80 -15.41 19.41
CA PRO A 198 39.67 -14.52 19.72
C PRO A 198 39.47 -13.41 18.68
N THR A 199 40.56 -12.79 18.19
CA THR A 199 40.52 -11.73 17.19
C THR A 199 40.15 -12.27 15.81
N ALA A 200 40.67 -13.44 15.44
CA ALA A 200 40.33 -14.11 14.20
C ALA A 200 38.83 -14.46 14.11
N ALA A 201 38.29 -15.09 15.16
CA ALA A 201 36.87 -15.44 15.23
C ALA A 201 35.97 -14.19 15.25
N ALA A 202 36.40 -13.09 15.89
CA ALA A 202 35.68 -11.82 15.85
C ALA A 202 35.63 -11.23 14.42
N SER A 203 36.75 -11.20 13.70
CA SER A 203 36.80 -10.76 12.30
C SER A 203 35.92 -11.61 11.39
N VAL A 204 36.01 -12.94 11.47
CA VAL A 204 35.17 -13.87 10.68
C VAL A 204 33.68 -13.61 10.92
N ASN A 205 33.25 -13.50 12.18
CA ASN A 205 31.87 -13.18 12.51
C ASN A 205 31.45 -11.80 11.94
N ALA A 206 32.30 -10.77 12.05
CA ALA A 206 32.02 -9.44 11.53
C ALA A 206 31.90 -9.40 10.00
N GLY A 207 32.75 -10.13 9.28
CA GLY A 207 32.68 -10.21 7.81
C GLY A 207 31.43 -10.95 7.30
N ILE A 208 31.06 -12.04 7.97
CA ILE A 208 29.81 -12.77 7.69
C ILE A 208 28.58 -11.90 7.99
N GLN A 209 28.57 -11.22 9.15
CA GLN A 209 27.53 -10.25 9.51
C GLN A 209 27.43 -9.12 8.47
N SER A 210 28.57 -8.59 8.00
CA SER A 210 28.64 -7.57 6.95
C SER A 210 28.05 -8.07 5.63
N ASN A 211 28.43 -9.28 5.18
CA ASN A 211 27.90 -9.87 3.96
C ASN A 211 26.37 -10.08 4.02
N VAL A 212 25.85 -10.57 5.14
CA VAL A 212 24.41 -10.78 5.34
C VAL A 212 23.69 -9.43 5.46
N ASN A 213 24.28 -8.44 6.13
CA ASN A 213 23.78 -7.05 6.14
C ASN A 213 23.67 -6.51 4.71
N SER A 214 24.68 -6.71 3.87
CA SER A 214 24.68 -6.27 2.47
C SER A 214 23.59 -6.94 1.64
N GLN A 215 23.38 -8.26 1.78
CA GLN A 215 22.32 -8.97 1.06
C GLN A 215 20.92 -8.56 1.53
N VAL A 216 20.73 -8.34 2.84
CA VAL A 216 19.49 -7.80 3.42
C VAL A 216 19.23 -6.39 2.89
N ALA A 217 20.22 -5.50 2.97
CA ALA A 217 20.11 -4.13 2.48
C ALA A 217 19.82 -4.07 0.97
N ALA A 218 20.51 -4.88 0.15
CA ALA A 218 20.24 -4.98 -1.28
C ALA A 218 18.82 -5.47 -1.58
N THR A 219 18.32 -6.46 -0.82
CA THR A 219 16.97 -6.98 -1.00
C THR A 219 15.90 -5.95 -0.60
N LEU A 220 16.09 -5.25 0.54
CA LEU A 220 15.16 -4.21 0.99
C LEU A 220 15.21 -2.96 0.09
N ALA A 221 16.37 -2.62 -0.46
CA ALA A 221 16.52 -1.59 -1.49
C ALA A 221 15.79 -1.98 -2.78
N GLY A 222 15.89 -3.24 -3.23
CA GLY A 222 15.11 -3.78 -4.35
C GLY A 222 13.60 -3.84 -4.12
N ARG A 223 13.13 -3.67 -2.87
CA ARG A 223 11.71 -3.51 -2.50
C ARG A 223 11.35 -2.06 -2.12
N SER A 224 12.28 -1.14 -2.30
CA SER A 224 12.12 0.31 -2.12
C SER A 224 12.18 1.01 -3.48
N GLY A 225 11.63 2.22 -3.58
CA GLY A 225 11.66 2.98 -4.84
C GLY A 225 10.78 4.21 -4.82
N THR A 226 10.78 4.95 -5.92
CA THR A 226 9.86 6.06 -6.17
C THR A 226 9.54 6.09 -7.66
N ARG A 227 8.26 6.24 -8.02
CA ARG A 227 7.83 6.43 -9.41
C ARG A 227 6.66 7.40 -9.48
N ALA A 228 6.72 8.29 -10.46
CA ALA A 228 5.63 9.18 -10.86
C ALA A 228 5.09 8.82 -12.26
N GLY A 229 3.85 9.21 -12.52
CA GLY A 229 3.17 9.12 -13.80
C GLY A 229 1.66 9.24 -13.66
N HIS A 230 0.94 9.10 -14.76
CA HIS A 230 -0.52 8.94 -14.72
C HIS A 230 -0.92 7.53 -14.27
N GLY A 231 -2.04 7.45 -13.57
CA GLY A 231 -2.74 6.22 -13.20
C GLY A 231 -3.69 5.76 -14.30
N ASP A 232 -4.58 4.84 -13.94
CA ASP A 232 -5.56 4.26 -14.84
C ASP A 232 -6.77 5.19 -15.03
N LEU A 233 -7.19 5.39 -16.27
CA LEU A 233 -8.29 6.29 -16.64
C LEU A 233 -9.64 5.73 -16.17
N GLU A 234 -10.41 6.56 -15.46
CA GLU A 234 -11.78 6.24 -15.06
C GLU A 234 -12.79 6.93 -15.98
N PHE A 235 -13.81 6.18 -16.42
CA PHE A 235 -14.96 6.72 -17.15
C PHE A 235 -16.26 6.10 -16.65
N ALA A 236 -17.32 6.89 -16.51
CA ALA A 236 -18.66 6.40 -16.18
C ALA A 236 -19.75 7.28 -16.81
N PRO A 237 -20.92 6.73 -17.18
CA PRO A 237 -22.15 7.52 -17.17
C PRO A 237 -22.52 7.86 -15.72
N VAL A 238 -23.32 8.90 -15.54
CA VAL A 238 -23.84 9.36 -14.24
C VAL A 238 -25.36 9.44 -14.32
N PHE A 239 -26.04 8.94 -13.29
CA PHE A 239 -27.49 9.06 -13.12
C PHE A 239 -27.75 9.73 -11.77
N ASN A 240 -28.22 10.98 -11.77
CA ASN A 240 -28.49 11.73 -10.54
C ASN A 240 -29.98 12.03 -10.36
N TRP A 241 -30.58 11.49 -9.31
CA TRP A 241 -31.95 11.77 -8.88
C TRP A 241 -31.96 12.80 -7.75
N GLU A 242 -32.93 13.71 -7.81
CA GLU A 242 -33.46 14.42 -6.65
C GLU A 242 -34.67 13.59 -6.17
N ILE A 243 -34.58 12.98 -4.99
CA ILE A 243 -35.54 11.96 -4.52
C ILE A 243 -36.51 12.47 -3.45
N GLY A 244 -36.34 13.72 -3.04
CA GLY A 244 -37.15 14.41 -2.04
C GLY A 244 -36.46 15.72 -1.65
N ASP A 245 -37.10 16.51 -0.79
CA ASP A 245 -36.57 17.79 -0.34
C ASP A 245 -35.18 17.61 0.28
N HIS A 246 -34.20 18.33 -0.29
CA HIS A 246 -32.78 18.29 0.06
C HIS A 246 -32.11 16.89 -0.01
N GLN A 247 -32.70 15.92 -0.72
CA GLN A 247 -32.18 14.55 -0.85
C GLN A 247 -31.77 14.22 -2.28
N THR A 248 -30.53 13.79 -2.45
CA THR A 248 -29.97 13.32 -3.72
C THR A 248 -29.58 11.85 -3.66
N ALA A 249 -29.72 11.17 -4.80
CA ALA A 249 -29.16 9.85 -5.02
C ALA A 249 -28.42 9.81 -6.35
N THR A 250 -27.22 9.22 -6.39
CA THR A 250 -26.40 9.16 -7.62
C THR A 250 -25.90 7.74 -7.86
N LEU A 251 -26.15 7.20 -9.06
CA LEU A 251 -25.60 5.94 -9.53
C LEU A 251 -24.52 6.22 -10.59
N THR A 252 -23.33 5.64 -10.39
CA THR A 252 -22.17 5.82 -11.27
C THR A 252 -21.52 4.45 -11.54
N PRO A 253 -21.86 3.78 -12.66
CA PRO A 253 -21.28 2.50 -13.04
C PRO A 253 -19.95 2.69 -13.79
N THR A 254 -18.88 2.96 -13.04
CA THR A 254 -17.54 3.27 -13.55
C THR A 254 -16.83 2.06 -14.17
N ILE A 255 -16.15 2.29 -15.29
CA ILE A 255 -15.15 1.42 -15.88
C ILE A 255 -13.77 2.05 -15.67
N VAL A 256 -12.78 1.24 -15.31
CA VAL A 256 -11.37 1.61 -15.28
C VAL A 256 -10.62 0.91 -16.40
N LEU A 257 -9.87 1.71 -17.14
CA LEU A 257 -9.13 1.34 -18.34
C LEU A 257 -7.65 1.22 -17.96
N PRO A 258 -6.93 0.14 -18.33
CA PRO A 258 -5.51 -0.05 -17.98
C PRO A 258 -4.59 0.85 -18.82
N THR A 259 -4.64 2.16 -18.58
CA THR A 259 -3.88 3.20 -19.29
C THR A 259 -2.67 3.70 -18.51
N GLY A 260 -2.62 3.44 -17.21
CA GLY A 260 -1.62 3.96 -16.29
C GLY A 260 -0.26 3.29 -16.47
N ARG A 261 0.81 4.02 -16.17
CA ARG A 261 2.18 3.50 -16.32
C ARG A 261 2.44 2.34 -15.34
N TYR A 262 2.60 1.13 -15.86
CA TYR A 262 2.89 -0.09 -15.11
C TYR A 262 4.19 -0.77 -15.55
N ASP A 263 4.71 -1.65 -14.70
CA ASP A 263 5.94 -2.44 -14.86
C ASP A 263 5.95 -3.51 -13.77
N ALA A 264 5.76 -4.79 -14.14
CA ALA A 264 5.68 -5.89 -13.18
C ALA A 264 7.00 -6.16 -12.40
N GLY A 265 8.14 -5.64 -12.88
CA GLY A 265 9.42 -5.71 -12.17
C GLY A 265 9.62 -4.60 -11.12
N ALA A 266 8.74 -3.60 -11.07
CA ALA A 266 8.91 -2.44 -10.21
C ALA A 266 8.32 -2.63 -8.80
N PRO A 267 9.01 -2.17 -7.73
CA PRO A 267 8.48 -2.21 -6.37
C PRO A 267 7.33 -1.21 -6.13
N VAL A 268 7.20 -0.18 -6.97
CA VAL A 268 6.12 0.81 -6.97
C VAL A 268 5.80 1.27 -8.40
N ASN A 269 4.53 1.49 -8.71
CA ASN A 269 4.04 2.06 -9.99
C ASN A 269 2.90 3.08 -9.74
N PRO A 270 2.63 4.01 -10.66
CA PRO A 270 1.42 4.85 -10.62
C PRO A 270 0.20 4.14 -11.24
N GLY A 271 0.37 3.36 -12.31
CA GLY A 271 -0.65 2.45 -12.85
C GLY A 271 -0.58 1.05 -12.23
N PHE A 272 -1.48 0.17 -12.66
CA PHE A 272 -1.69 -1.13 -12.00
C PHE A 272 -1.61 -2.37 -12.93
N GLY A 273 -1.50 -2.18 -14.25
CA GLY A 273 -1.27 -3.24 -15.24
C GLY A 273 -2.49 -3.63 -16.06
N ASP A 274 -2.33 -4.58 -16.98
CA ASP A 274 -3.31 -4.93 -18.02
C ASP A 274 -4.53 -5.72 -17.49
N PHE A 275 -5.38 -5.02 -16.73
CA PHE A 275 -6.73 -5.44 -16.36
C PHE A 275 -7.70 -4.27 -16.23
N TYR A 276 -8.95 -4.53 -16.60
CA TYR A 276 -10.10 -3.65 -16.40
C TYR A 276 -10.75 -3.91 -15.04
N THR A 277 -11.31 -2.86 -14.43
CA THR A 277 -12.16 -2.96 -13.24
C THR A 277 -13.53 -2.35 -13.52
N PHE A 278 -14.60 -3.08 -13.25
CA PHE A 278 -15.96 -2.54 -13.19
C PHE A 278 -16.29 -2.13 -11.75
N ARG A 279 -16.82 -0.93 -11.55
CA ARG A 279 -17.12 -0.33 -10.24
C ARG A 279 -18.44 0.42 -10.30
N PRO A 280 -19.56 -0.22 -9.97
CA PRO A 280 -20.76 0.51 -9.58
C PRO A 280 -20.54 1.15 -8.20
N SER A 281 -20.78 2.46 -8.14
CA SER A 281 -21.00 3.16 -6.88
C SER A 281 -22.41 3.74 -6.81
N PHE A 282 -23.02 3.68 -5.63
CA PHE A 282 -24.27 4.34 -5.30
C PHE A 282 -24.00 5.36 -4.18
N GLN A 283 -24.49 6.57 -4.37
CA GLN A 283 -24.37 7.70 -3.45
C GLN A 283 -25.77 8.11 -2.96
N TYR A 284 -25.85 8.48 -1.69
CA TYR A 284 -26.97 9.21 -1.10
C TYR A 284 -26.42 10.45 -0.39
N GLY A 285 -27.12 11.57 -0.55
CA GLY A 285 -26.82 12.84 0.10
C GLY A 285 -28.08 13.48 0.68
N PHE A 286 -27.95 14.04 1.88
CA PHE A 286 -28.98 14.83 2.54
C PHE A 286 -28.37 16.11 3.11
N ILE A 287 -29.03 17.24 2.89
CA ILE A 287 -28.79 18.51 3.58
C ILE A 287 -30.01 18.76 4.48
N GLY A 288 -29.79 18.92 5.79
CA GLY A 288 -30.86 19.19 6.75
C GLY A 288 -30.64 20.50 7.50
N ASP A 289 -31.64 20.93 8.27
CA ASP A 289 -31.61 22.15 9.10
C ASP A 289 -30.60 22.04 10.26
N GLY A 290 -29.31 22.10 9.92
CA GLY A 290 -28.17 22.09 10.83
C GLY A 290 -27.28 20.85 10.78
N TRP A 291 -27.59 19.82 9.98
CA TRP A 291 -26.71 18.65 9.73
C TRP A 291 -26.88 18.11 8.32
N ASP A 292 -25.77 17.82 7.66
CA ASP A 292 -25.72 17.13 6.37
C ASP A 292 -25.17 15.70 6.55
N VAL A 293 -25.71 14.76 5.79
CA VAL A 293 -25.27 13.36 5.79
C VAL A 293 -25.01 12.90 4.36
N GLY A 294 -23.82 12.37 4.10
CA GLY A 294 -23.48 11.72 2.85
C GLY A 294 -23.01 10.29 3.07
N ALA A 295 -23.44 9.36 2.21
CA ALA A 295 -22.90 8.00 2.13
C ALA A 295 -22.69 7.59 0.66
N ARG A 296 -21.51 7.10 0.30
CA ARG A 296 -21.20 6.58 -1.04
C ARG A 296 -20.65 5.16 -0.91
N ALA A 297 -21.45 4.18 -1.31
CA ALA A 297 -21.10 2.76 -1.33
C ALA A 297 -20.54 2.37 -2.71
N ILE A 298 -19.47 1.58 -2.73
CA ILE A 298 -18.69 1.27 -3.93
C ILE A 298 -18.35 -0.23 -3.94
N PHE A 299 -18.73 -0.95 -4.99
CA PHE A 299 -18.21 -2.30 -5.26
C PHE A 299 -17.13 -2.25 -6.34
N SER A 300 -16.20 -3.20 -6.38
CA SER A 300 -15.20 -3.27 -7.46
C SER A 300 -14.91 -4.70 -7.87
N PHE A 301 -15.10 -4.99 -9.15
CA PHE A 301 -14.98 -6.30 -9.77
C PHE A 301 -13.86 -6.27 -10.81
N ASN A 302 -12.82 -7.08 -10.57
CA ASN A 302 -11.64 -7.08 -11.42
C ASN A 302 -11.68 -8.19 -12.47
N THR A 303 -11.20 -7.87 -13.67
CA THR A 303 -10.70 -8.87 -14.61
C THR A 303 -9.32 -9.38 -14.15
N ARG A 304 -8.79 -10.42 -14.80
CA ARG A 304 -7.43 -10.91 -14.52
C ARG A 304 -6.42 -10.01 -15.23
N ASN A 305 -5.33 -9.66 -14.55
CA ASN A 305 -4.19 -8.99 -15.17
C ASN A 305 -3.39 -9.99 -16.01
N LYS A 306 -3.17 -9.63 -17.29
CA LYS A 306 -2.43 -10.46 -18.25
C LYS A 306 -0.92 -10.47 -17.98
N ASP A 307 -0.39 -9.45 -17.32
CA ASP A 307 1.05 -9.28 -17.05
C ASP A 307 1.62 -10.33 -16.07
N THR A 308 0.83 -10.76 -15.06
CA THR A 308 1.26 -11.77 -14.07
C THR A 308 0.27 -12.91 -13.82
N GLY A 309 -0.90 -12.89 -14.48
CA GLY A 309 -1.96 -13.87 -14.29
C GLY A 309 -2.72 -13.75 -12.96
N TYR A 310 -2.50 -12.68 -12.20
CA TYR A 310 -3.19 -12.39 -10.94
C TYR A 310 -4.59 -11.81 -11.19
N LYS A 311 -5.53 -12.09 -10.28
CA LYS A 311 -6.87 -11.51 -10.24
C LYS A 311 -7.22 -11.20 -8.79
N SER A 312 -7.32 -9.91 -8.48
CA SER A 312 -7.66 -9.46 -7.14
C SER A 312 -9.15 -9.66 -6.83
N GLY A 313 -9.45 -9.89 -5.56
CA GLY A 313 -10.80 -10.13 -5.09
C GLY A 313 -11.77 -8.95 -5.26
N THR A 314 -13.06 -9.23 -5.04
CA THR A 314 -14.10 -8.19 -5.02
C THR A 314 -13.89 -7.29 -3.82
N MET A 315 -13.86 -5.97 -4.05
CA MET A 315 -13.83 -4.97 -2.97
C MET A 315 -15.20 -4.38 -2.71
N PHE A 316 -15.44 -4.07 -1.44
CA PHE A 316 -16.44 -3.12 -0.98
C PHE A 316 -15.75 -1.94 -0.31
N ASN A 317 -16.18 -0.73 -0.63
CA ASN A 317 -15.78 0.49 0.05
C ASN A 317 -17.03 1.31 0.37
N LEU A 318 -16.99 2.07 1.46
CA LEU A 318 -18.02 3.03 1.85
C LEU A 318 -17.33 4.30 2.35
N ASP A 319 -17.47 5.39 1.60
CA ASP A 319 -17.11 6.73 2.06
C ASP A 319 -18.33 7.34 2.77
N PHE A 320 -18.12 8.07 3.87
CA PHE A 320 -19.21 8.68 4.63
C PHE A 320 -18.82 10.04 5.23
N ALA A 321 -19.81 10.92 5.35
CA ALA A 321 -19.68 12.27 5.88
C ALA A 321 -20.87 12.64 6.79
N LEU A 322 -20.57 13.26 7.93
CA LEU A 322 -21.52 13.92 8.82
C LEU A 322 -20.99 15.34 9.08
N MET A 323 -21.63 16.35 8.49
CA MET A 323 -21.18 17.74 8.48
C MET A 323 -22.24 18.65 9.09
N LYS A 324 -21.82 19.80 9.64
CA LYS A 324 -22.70 20.83 10.21
C LYS A 324 -22.27 22.20 9.74
N PHE A 325 -23.21 22.99 9.20
CA PHE A 325 -23.03 24.43 9.02
C PHE A 325 -22.73 25.11 10.38
N VAL A 326 -21.66 25.91 10.40
CA VAL A 326 -21.25 26.78 11.52
C VAL A 326 -21.28 28.27 11.14
N SER A 327 -21.33 28.55 9.83
CA SER A 327 -21.83 29.77 9.21
C SER A 327 -22.49 29.38 7.88
N ASP A 328 -23.09 30.32 7.16
CA ASP A 328 -23.77 30.06 5.89
C ASP A 328 -22.84 29.43 4.84
N ASP A 329 -21.56 29.84 4.83
CA ASP A 329 -20.54 29.34 3.91
C ASP A 329 -19.72 28.15 4.45
N VAL A 330 -19.65 27.93 5.77
CA VAL A 330 -18.67 26.98 6.36
C VAL A 330 -19.34 25.81 7.07
N ARG A 331 -18.93 24.60 6.67
CA ARG A 331 -19.37 23.32 7.25
C ARG A 331 -18.20 22.62 7.94
N LEU A 332 -18.37 22.19 9.19
CA LEU A 332 -17.40 21.40 9.94
C LEU A 332 -18.00 20.04 10.30
N GLY A 333 -17.19 18.99 10.38
CA GLY A 333 -17.71 17.68 10.73
C GLY A 333 -16.69 16.54 10.77
N LEU A 334 -17.21 15.32 10.70
CA LEU A 334 -16.44 14.09 10.63
C LEU A 334 -16.68 13.40 9.30
N GLN A 335 -15.59 12.92 8.71
CA GLN A 335 -15.62 12.07 7.52
C GLN A 335 -14.79 10.82 7.75
N GLY A 336 -15.03 9.80 6.95
CA GLY A 336 -14.32 8.53 7.07
C GLY A 336 -14.58 7.60 5.92
N TYR A 337 -13.91 6.44 5.97
CA TYR A 337 -14.12 5.36 5.02
C TYR A 337 -14.04 3.99 5.66
N VAL A 338 -14.75 3.04 5.05
CA VAL A 338 -14.59 1.61 5.24
C VAL A 338 -14.06 1.03 3.94
N VAL A 339 -13.04 0.17 4.03
CA VAL A 339 -12.48 -0.61 2.92
C VAL A 339 -12.42 -2.07 3.36
N GLN A 340 -13.06 -2.97 2.62
CA GLN A 340 -13.04 -4.40 2.88
C GLN A 340 -12.96 -5.21 1.58
N GLN A 341 -12.05 -6.18 1.56
CA GLN A 341 -12.01 -7.21 0.54
C GLN A 341 -12.96 -8.36 0.91
N LEU A 342 -13.92 -8.63 0.03
CA LEU A 342 -14.99 -9.61 0.28
C LEU A 342 -14.65 -11.03 -0.18
N THR A 343 -13.75 -11.17 -1.17
CA THR A 343 -13.32 -12.48 -1.69
C THR A 343 -11.81 -12.57 -1.76
N ASP A 344 -11.27 -13.78 -1.67
CA ASP A 344 -9.84 -14.03 -1.80
C ASP A 344 -9.29 -13.61 -3.18
N ASP A 345 -8.02 -13.21 -3.21
CA ASP A 345 -7.26 -13.04 -4.45
C ASP A 345 -6.97 -14.40 -5.12
N LYS A 346 -6.66 -14.39 -6.42
CA LYS A 346 -6.28 -15.59 -7.18
C LYS A 346 -5.11 -15.31 -8.12
N SER A 347 -4.31 -16.33 -8.43
CA SER A 347 -3.24 -16.26 -9.43
C SER A 347 -3.03 -17.61 -10.08
N ASP A 348 -2.76 -17.63 -11.38
CA ASP A 348 -2.42 -18.86 -12.10
C ASP A 348 -0.96 -19.29 -11.84
N VAL A 349 -0.14 -18.41 -11.26
CA VAL A 349 1.23 -18.73 -10.82
C VAL A 349 1.17 -19.42 -9.47
N ALA A 350 1.43 -20.73 -9.44
CA ALA A 350 1.29 -21.57 -8.25
C ALA A 350 2.07 -21.05 -7.02
N ALA A 351 3.28 -20.50 -7.20
CA ALA A 351 4.05 -19.89 -6.13
C ALA A 351 3.34 -18.66 -5.54
N THR A 352 2.77 -17.80 -6.39
CA THR A 352 1.98 -16.63 -5.97
C THR A 352 0.71 -17.07 -5.25
N GLN A 353 -0.03 -18.07 -5.76
CA GLN A 353 -1.21 -18.62 -5.11
C GLN A 353 -0.89 -19.22 -3.73
N ALA A 354 0.25 -19.90 -3.57
CA ALA A 354 0.71 -20.36 -2.26
C ALA A 354 0.91 -19.19 -1.27
N THR A 355 1.46 -18.05 -1.72
CA THR A 355 1.55 -16.85 -0.85
C THR A 355 0.20 -16.21 -0.53
N ILE A 356 -0.76 -16.24 -1.46
CA ILE A 356 -2.13 -15.77 -1.22
C ILE A 356 -2.79 -16.62 -0.11
N ASN A 357 -2.72 -17.94 -0.26
CA ASN A 357 -3.29 -18.90 0.70
C ASN A 357 -2.66 -18.75 2.10
N ALA A 358 -1.33 -18.57 2.16
CA ALA A 358 -0.58 -18.34 3.41
C ALA A 358 -0.92 -17.01 4.13
N ALA A 359 -1.78 -16.17 3.56
CA ALA A 359 -2.14 -14.86 4.08
C ALA A 359 -3.67 -14.63 4.19
N ASP A 360 -4.43 -15.70 4.44
CA ASP A 360 -5.90 -15.69 4.52
C ASP A 360 -6.54 -15.13 3.24
N GLY A 361 -6.26 -15.78 2.11
CA GLY A 361 -6.72 -15.35 0.79
C GLY A 361 -6.21 -13.98 0.36
N ALA A 362 -5.14 -13.51 1.00
CA ALA A 362 -4.54 -12.17 0.88
C ALA A 362 -5.47 -10.97 1.20
N LYS A 363 -6.71 -11.23 1.65
CA LYS A 363 -7.79 -10.25 1.87
C LYS A 363 -7.34 -9.03 2.67
N MET A 364 -7.48 -7.84 2.09
CA MET A 364 -7.16 -6.57 2.76
C MET A 364 -8.37 -5.89 3.42
N ARG A 365 -8.11 -5.02 4.40
CA ARG A 365 -9.11 -4.04 4.89
C ARG A 365 -8.45 -2.80 5.49
N ALA A 366 -9.19 -1.70 5.57
CA ALA A 366 -8.87 -0.51 6.36
C ALA A 366 -10.16 0.18 6.84
N TYR A 367 -10.08 0.89 7.96
CA TYR A 367 -11.10 1.86 8.38
C TYR A 367 -10.40 3.19 8.67
N ALA A 368 -11.02 4.31 8.34
CA ALA A 368 -10.52 5.63 8.70
C ALA A 368 -11.63 6.57 9.15
N LEU A 369 -11.28 7.51 10.03
CA LEU A 369 -12.15 8.57 10.53
C LEU A 369 -11.29 9.81 10.82
N GLY A 370 -11.86 11.01 10.68
CA GLY A 370 -11.25 12.24 11.17
C GLY A 370 -12.03 13.50 10.80
N PRO A 371 -11.54 14.68 11.22
CA PRO A 371 -12.20 15.96 10.96
C PRO A 371 -12.13 16.36 9.48
N ALA A 372 -13.18 17.06 9.05
CA ALA A 372 -13.26 17.72 7.76
C ALA A 372 -13.85 19.14 7.89
N LEU A 373 -13.47 20.00 6.96
CA LEU A 373 -13.98 21.36 6.76
C LEU A 373 -14.37 21.49 5.29
N GLY A 374 -15.60 21.90 5.02
CA GLY A 374 -16.06 22.37 3.71
C GLY A 374 -16.33 23.87 3.74
N TRP A 375 -15.86 24.59 2.74
CA TRP A 375 -16.10 26.02 2.55
C TRP A 375 -16.74 26.24 1.18
N ILE A 376 -17.94 26.82 1.20
CA ILE A 376 -18.67 27.31 0.03
C ILE A 376 -18.13 28.71 -0.26
N VAL A 377 -17.64 28.92 -1.48
CA VAL A 377 -17.04 30.19 -1.91
C VAL A 377 -18.05 30.94 -2.77
N ASN A 378 -18.21 32.24 -2.49
CA ASN A 378 -19.09 33.17 -3.21
C ASN A 378 -20.52 32.62 -3.39
N GLY A 379 -21.12 32.05 -2.34
CA GLY A 379 -22.50 31.53 -2.38
C GLY A 379 -22.73 30.32 -3.29
N GLY A 380 -21.67 29.63 -3.74
CA GLY A 380 -21.78 28.38 -4.51
C GLY A 380 -20.92 28.31 -5.78
N GLU A 381 -20.18 29.37 -6.14
CA GLU A 381 -19.30 29.36 -7.31
C GLU A 381 -18.20 28.30 -7.26
N MET A 382 -17.80 27.87 -6.07
CA MET A 382 -16.82 26.82 -5.82
C MET A 382 -17.03 26.26 -4.41
N VAL A 383 -16.70 24.98 -4.21
CA VAL A 383 -16.56 24.36 -2.88
C VAL A 383 -15.11 23.93 -2.70
N VAL A 384 -14.52 24.29 -1.55
CA VAL A 384 -13.19 23.85 -1.11
C VAL A 384 -13.36 22.97 0.12
N GLU A 385 -12.81 21.76 0.11
CA GLU A 385 -12.86 20.83 1.24
C GLU A 385 -11.46 20.42 1.68
N GLY A 386 -11.19 20.47 2.99
CA GLY A 386 -10.00 19.89 3.61
C GLY A 386 -10.38 18.80 4.61
N LYS A 387 -9.72 17.63 4.57
CA LYS A 387 -9.94 16.54 5.54
C LYS A 387 -8.66 15.86 6.00
N LEU A 388 -8.67 15.39 7.25
CA LEU A 388 -7.55 14.74 7.94
C LEU A 388 -7.99 13.38 8.49
N LEU A 389 -7.87 12.30 7.72
CA LEU A 389 -8.39 10.97 8.13
C LEU A 389 -7.29 10.09 8.73
N LYS A 390 -7.59 9.39 9.82
CA LYS A 390 -6.65 8.47 10.49
C LYS A 390 -7.07 7.02 10.35
N GLU A 391 -6.18 6.17 9.83
CA GLU A 391 -6.44 4.74 9.66
C GLU A 391 -6.30 3.93 10.95
N PHE A 392 -7.14 2.90 11.07
CA PHE A 392 -7.11 1.87 12.09
C PHE A 392 -7.68 0.53 11.58
N GLY A 393 -7.48 -0.55 12.35
CA GLY A 393 -8.10 -1.86 12.09
C GLY A 393 -7.58 -2.62 10.86
N ALA A 394 -6.55 -2.09 10.19
CA ALA A 394 -6.09 -2.53 8.88
C ALA A 394 -5.46 -3.93 8.88
N ARG A 395 -5.59 -4.65 7.75
CA ARG A 395 -5.07 -6.03 7.54
C ARG A 395 -4.46 -6.20 6.16
N ASN A 396 -3.38 -7.00 6.09
CA ASN A 396 -2.64 -7.34 4.86
C ASN A 396 -2.06 -6.13 4.08
N ARG A 397 -2.04 -4.94 4.70
CA ARG A 397 -1.67 -3.64 4.11
C ARG A 397 -0.90 -2.73 5.08
N SER A 398 -0.59 -1.48 4.71
CA SER A 398 -0.12 -0.48 5.68
C SER A 398 -1.26 0.15 6.50
N GLU A 399 -0.90 0.81 7.61
CA GLU A 399 -1.81 1.61 8.43
C GLU A 399 -1.17 2.99 8.67
N GLY A 400 -1.80 4.05 8.14
CA GLY A 400 -1.20 5.36 7.96
C GLY A 400 -2.09 6.54 8.38
N GLY A 401 -2.13 7.56 7.54
CA GLY A 401 -2.88 8.80 7.70
C GLY A 401 -3.07 9.49 6.35
N THR A 402 -4.11 10.29 6.27
CA THR A 402 -4.65 10.89 5.04
C THR A 402 -4.75 12.39 5.20
N TYR A 403 -4.20 13.11 4.23
CA TYR A 403 -4.32 14.56 4.08
C TYR A 403 -4.92 14.81 2.69
N MET A 404 -6.06 15.49 2.61
CA MET A 404 -6.73 15.77 1.34
C MET A 404 -7.27 17.19 1.32
N LEU A 405 -7.01 17.88 0.20
CA LEU A 405 -7.62 19.14 -0.21
C LEU A 405 -8.37 18.90 -1.52
N MET A 406 -9.62 19.32 -1.63
CA MET A 406 -10.44 19.19 -2.82
C MET A 406 -11.04 20.52 -3.21
N LEU A 407 -11.02 20.83 -4.51
CA LEU A 407 -11.69 21.99 -5.09
C LEU A 407 -12.71 21.47 -6.11
N SER A 408 -13.93 21.96 -6.05
CA SER A 408 -15.04 21.56 -6.92
C SER A 408 -15.77 22.80 -7.43
N LYS A 409 -15.87 22.99 -8.74
CA LYS A 409 -16.45 24.18 -9.36
C LYS A 409 -17.45 23.82 -10.47
N PRO A 410 -18.71 24.29 -10.40
CA PRO A 410 -19.59 24.35 -11.57
C PRO A 410 -19.11 25.44 -12.55
N PHE A 411 -19.24 25.18 -13.85
CA PHE A 411 -18.92 26.13 -14.92
C PHE A 411 -20.16 26.65 -15.66
N GLY A 412 -21.34 26.06 -15.43
CA GLY A 412 -22.56 26.33 -16.23
C GLY A 412 -22.73 25.33 -17.38
N LEU A 413 -23.61 25.65 -18.33
CA LEU A 413 -23.88 24.87 -19.55
C LEU A 413 -23.04 25.36 -20.73
#